data_AF-A0A528IQC1-F1
#
_entry.id   AF-A0A528IQC1-F1
#
_cell.length_a   1.000
_cell.length_b   1.000
_cell.length_c   1.000
_cell.angle_alpha   90.00
_cell.angle_beta   90.00
_cell.angle_gamma   90.00
#
_symmetry.space_group_name_H-M   'P 1'
#
loop_
_entity.id
_entity.type
_entity.pdbx_description
1 polymer ?
#
loop_
_entity_poly.entity_id
_entity_poly.type
_entity_poly.pdbx_seq_one_letter_code
_entity_poly.pdbx_strand_id
1 'polypeptide(L)'
;EDGRVFTGANIEVASYPEGWCAETTALGHYIMAGGGRITEIAVIAERTAKCSPCGGCRQRLAEFCRPETKLYLCDNAGVVETVTMGDMLPYG
;
A
#
# COMPACT_ATOMS: atom_id res chain seq x y z
N GLU A 1 13.47 -5.43 2.20
CA GLU A 1 14.49 -6.51 2.16
C GLU A 1 15.32 -6.58 3.44
N ASP A 2 15.61 -5.45 4.09
CA ASP A 2 16.41 -5.35 5.33
C ASP A 2 15.61 -5.58 6.64
N GLY A 3 14.40 -6.15 6.55
CA GLY A 3 13.54 -6.44 7.69
C GLY A 3 12.83 -5.24 8.33
N ARG A 4 13.01 -4.02 7.82
CA ARG A 4 12.28 -2.84 8.32
C ARG A 4 10.80 -2.89 7.93
N VAL A 5 9.94 -2.47 8.85
CA VAL A 5 8.49 -2.37 8.65
C VAL A 5 8.08 -0.92 8.81
N PHE A 6 7.39 -0.38 7.79
CA PHE A 6 6.83 0.96 7.79
C PHE A 6 5.31 0.86 7.72
N THR A 7 4.63 1.55 8.62
CA THR A 7 3.16 1.54 8.72
C THR A 7 2.59 2.91 8.44
N GLY A 8 1.31 2.95 8.08
CA GLY A 8 0.58 4.18 7.82
C GLY A 8 -0.92 3.95 7.94
N ALA A 9 -1.64 5.05 8.14
CA ALA A 9 -3.10 5.10 8.11
C ALA A 9 -3.55 6.22 7.17
N ASN A 10 -4.79 6.17 6.70
CA ASN A 10 -5.37 7.27 5.94
C ASN A 10 -5.49 8.52 6.82
N ILE A 11 -5.32 9.68 6.20
CA ILE A 11 -5.48 10.99 6.85
C ILE A 11 -6.54 11.74 6.07
N GLU A 12 -7.64 12.05 6.73
CA GLU A 12 -8.76 12.76 6.15
C GLU A 12 -8.66 14.26 6.42
N VAL A 13 -9.15 15.06 5.47
CA VAL A 13 -9.15 16.52 5.55
C VAL A 13 -10.50 17.01 5.02
N ALA A 14 -11.02 18.08 5.62
CA ALA A 14 -12.28 18.70 5.19
C ALA A 14 -12.26 19.15 3.72
N SER A 15 -11.10 19.62 3.23
CA SER A 15 -10.83 19.76 1.80
C SER A 15 -10.46 18.39 1.23
N TYR A 16 -11.43 17.69 0.63
CA TYR A 16 -11.29 16.28 0.25
C TYR A 16 -10.05 15.94 -0.59
N PRO A 17 -9.58 16.79 -1.53
CA PRO A 17 -8.37 16.50 -2.30
C PRO A 17 -7.07 16.49 -1.48
N GLU A 18 -7.06 17.08 -0.28
CA GLU A 18 -5.88 17.18 0.59
C GLU A 18 -5.70 15.93 1.48
N GLY A 19 -6.70 15.06 1.54
CA GLY A 19 -6.59 13.77 2.24
C GLY A 19 -5.82 12.74 1.43
N TRP A 20 -5.31 11.71 2.10
CA TRP A 20 -4.66 10.58 1.42
C TRP A 20 -4.83 9.25 2.16
N CYS A 21 -4.62 8.16 1.43
CA CYS A 21 -4.77 6.80 1.94
C CYS A 21 -3.54 6.31 2.72
N ALA A 22 -3.71 5.21 3.45
CA ALA A 22 -2.68 4.61 4.31
C ALA A 22 -1.36 4.31 3.61
N GLU A 23 -1.42 3.86 2.35
CA GLU A 23 -0.27 3.53 1.52
C GLU A 23 0.62 4.75 1.28
N THR A 24 0.02 5.95 1.17
CA THR A 24 0.76 7.20 0.97
C THR A 24 1.53 7.58 2.23
N THR A 25 0.90 7.44 3.41
CA THR A 25 1.57 7.64 4.70
C THR A 25 2.73 6.65 4.90
N ALA A 26 2.52 5.36 4.62
CA ALA A 26 3.53 4.32 4.76
C ALA A 26 4.73 4.55 3.81
N LEU A 27 4.46 4.91 2.55
CA LEU A 27 5.51 5.30 1.59
C LEU A 27 6.27 6.53 2.06
N GLY A 28 5.59 7.53 2.63
CA GLY A 28 6.23 8.70 3.22
C GLY A 28 7.25 8.31 4.31
N HIS A 29 6.85 7.47 5.26
CA HIS A 29 7.75 6.96 6.31
C HIS A 29 8.94 6.18 5.73
N TYR A 30 8.68 5.31 4.75
CA TYR A 30 9.71 4.54 4.05
C TYR A 30 10.74 5.44 3.35
N ILE A 31 10.29 6.46 2.61
CA ILE A 31 11.16 7.41 1.92
C ILE A 31 11.98 8.22 2.92
N MET A 32 11.34 8.74 3.96
CA MET A 32 12.02 9.54 5.00
C MET A 32 13.06 8.72 5.79
N ALA A 33 12.89 7.40 5.84
CA ALA A 33 13.86 6.47 6.43
C ALA A 33 14.98 6.03 5.46
N GLY A 34 15.11 6.67 4.30
CA GLY A 34 16.18 6.41 3.32
C GLY A 34 15.83 5.41 2.23
N GLY A 35 14.58 4.95 2.14
CA GLY A 35 14.12 4.06 1.08
C GLY A 35 14.78 2.66 1.11
N GLY A 36 14.88 2.03 -0.06
CA GLY A 36 15.42 0.67 -0.23
C GLY A 36 14.63 -0.17 -1.24
N ARG A 37 14.44 -1.45 -0.92
CA ARG A 37 13.58 -2.36 -1.70
C ARG A 37 12.39 -2.81 -0.87
N ILE A 38 11.20 -2.46 -1.33
CA ILE A 38 9.94 -2.99 -0.82
C ILE A 38 9.77 -4.41 -1.36
N THR A 39 9.56 -5.38 -0.47
CA THR A 39 9.37 -6.80 -0.83
C THR A 39 7.92 -7.23 -0.68
N GLU A 40 7.23 -6.63 0.28
CA GLU A 40 5.89 -7.03 0.73
C GLU A 40 5.13 -5.79 1.22
N ILE A 41 3.83 -5.74 0.92
CA ILE A 41 2.89 -4.71 1.38
C ILE A 41 1.65 -5.42 1.89
N ALA A 42 1.08 -4.96 3.01
CA ALA A 42 -0.21 -5.41 3.50
C ALA A 42 -1.14 -4.21 3.68
N VAL A 43 -2.40 -4.36 3.25
CA VAL A 43 -3.45 -3.34 3.42
C VAL A 43 -4.67 -3.96 4.08
N ILE A 44 -5.21 -3.27 5.07
CA ILE A 44 -6.35 -3.71 5.87
C ILE A 44 -7.31 -2.54 6.07
N ALA A 45 -8.60 -2.83 6.01
CA ALA A 45 -9.66 -1.90 6.39
C ALA A 45 -10.76 -2.67 7.14
N GLU A 46 -11.17 -2.15 8.30
CA GLU A 46 -12.02 -2.88 9.25
C GLU A 46 -13.39 -3.28 8.67
N ARG A 47 -13.92 -2.49 7.74
CA ARG A 47 -15.27 -2.67 7.18
C ARG A 47 -15.25 -3.11 5.73
N THR A 48 -14.17 -3.75 5.29
CA THR A 48 -14.03 -4.19 3.90
C THR A 48 -13.60 -5.65 3.87
N ALA A 49 -14.42 -6.51 3.23
CA ALA A 49 -14.13 -7.94 3.07
C ALA A 49 -12.86 -8.21 2.24
N LYS A 50 -12.42 -7.23 1.44
CA LYS A 50 -11.16 -7.24 0.72
C LYS A 50 -10.68 -5.81 0.51
N CYS A 51 -9.75 -5.34 1.34
CA CYS A 51 -9.17 -4.02 1.16
C CYS A 51 -8.27 -4.01 -0.07
N SER A 52 -8.70 -3.36 -1.16
CA SER A 52 -7.90 -3.17 -2.37
C SER A 52 -7.47 -1.70 -2.48
N PRO A 53 -6.19 -1.40 -2.73
CA PRO A 53 -5.72 -0.03 -2.93
C PRO A 53 -6.50 0.70 -4.02
N CYS A 54 -6.75 1.99 -3.80
CA CYS A 54 -7.36 2.87 -4.81
C CYS A 54 -6.40 3.09 -6.00
N GLY A 55 -6.90 3.60 -7.12
CA GLY A 55 -6.10 3.83 -8.33
C GLY A 55 -4.85 4.68 -8.09
N GLY A 56 -4.98 5.77 -7.32
CA GLY A 56 -3.84 6.64 -6.97
C GLY A 56 -2.79 5.92 -6.13
N CYS A 57 -3.20 5.08 -5.18
CA CYS A 57 -2.28 4.29 -4.38
C CYS A 57 -1.58 3.20 -5.21
N ARG A 58 -2.28 2.57 -6.15
CA ARG A 58 -1.66 1.62 -7.09
C ARG A 58 -0.54 2.27 -7.88
N GLN A 59 -0.78 3.47 -8.43
CA GLN A 59 0.27 4.22 -9.14
C GLN A 59 1.44 4.56 -8.21
N ARG A 60 1.18 5.16 -7.04
CA ARG A 60 2.24 5.51 -6.09
C ARG A 60 3.07 4.30 -5.68
N LEU A 61 2.42 3.18 -5.39
CA LEU A 61 3.12 1.95 -5.03
C LEU A 61 3.96 1.42 -6.20
N ALA A 62 3.44 1.45 -7.43
CA ALA A 62 4.17 1.03 -8.62
C ALA A 62 5.49 1.81 -8.84
N GLU A 63 5.55 3.09 -8.48
CA GLU A 63 6.79 3.90 -8.57
C GLU A 63 7.92 3.37 -7.66
N PHE A 64 7.58 2.70 -6.55
CA PHE A 64 8.55 2.27 -5.52
C PHE A 64 8.63 0.75 -5.35
N CYS A 65 7.76 0.00 -6.04
CA CYS A 65 7.69 -1.45 -5.97
C CYS A 65 8.05 -2.07 -7.31
N ARG A 66 8.54 -3.31 -7.28
CA ARG A 66 8.71 -4.11 -8.50
C ARG A 66 7.43 -4.86 -8.85
N PRO A 67 7.20 -5.26 -10.11
CA PRO A 67 6.03 -6.04 -10.50
C PRO A 67 5.80 -7.28 -9.64
N GLU A 68 6.86 -7.96 -9.21
CA GLU A 68 6.81 -9.16 -8.36
C GLU A 68 6.57 -8.90 -6.87
N THR A 69 6.51 -7.63 -6.43
CA THR A 69 6.27 -7.27 -5.02
C THR A 69 4.91 -7.79 -4.60
N LYS A 70 4.84 -8.49 -3.46
CA LYS A 70 3.58 -9.06 -2.97
C LYS A 70 2.73 -7.98 -2.28
N LEU A 71 1.44 -7.97 -2.60
CA LEU A 71 0.41 -7.25 -1.89
C LEU A 71 -0.54 -8.24 -1.19
N TYR A 72 -0.63 -8.12 0.12
CA TYR A 72 -1.60 -8.83 0.95
C TYR A 72 -2.83 -7.95 1.13
N LEU A 73 -3.94 -8.39 0.54
CA LEU A 73 -5.25 -7.76 0.70
C LEU A 73 -5.92 -8.41 1.91
N CYS A 74 -6.06 -7.65 2.99
CA CYS A 74 -6.50 -8.15 4.28
C CYS A 74 -7.88 -7.64 4.67
N ASP A 75 -8.51 -8.39 5.57
CA ASP A 75 -9.65 -7.98 6.39
C ASP A 75 -9.27 -8.12 7.88
N ASN A 76 -10.25 -8.03 8.79
CA ASN A 76 -10.01 -8.19 10.23
C ASN A 76 -9.61 -9.61 10.67
N ALA A 77 -9.83 -10.62 9.83
CA ALA A 77 -9.48 -12.01 10.12
C ALA A 77 -8.08 -12.39 9.58
N GLY A 78 -7.53 -11.61 8.64
CA GLY A 78 -6.17 -11.77 8.15
C GLY A 78 -6.06 -11.54 6.64
N VAL A 79 -5.13 -12.25 6.00
CA VAL A 79 -4.91 -12.18 4.55
C VAL A 79 -6.06 -12.90 3.84
N VAL A 80 -6.80 -12.16 3.01
CA VAL A 80 -7.90 -12.68 2.19
C VAL A 80 -7.38 -13.11 0.82
N GLU A 81 -6.49 -12.30 0.24
CA GLU A 81 -5.91 -12.56 -1.08
C GLU A 81 -4.46 -12.05 -1.12
N THR A 82 -3.58 -12.77 -1.81
CA THR A 82 -2.23 -12.30 -2.14
C THR A 82 -2.14 -12.10 -3.63
N VAL A 83 -1.75 -10.90 -4.05
CA VAL A 83 -1.55 -10.50 -5.45
C VAL A 83 -0.15 -9.93 -5.62
N THR A 84 0.30 -9.73 -6.85
CA THR A 84 1.52 -8.98 -7.13
C THR A 84 1.22 -7.53 -7.53
N MET A 85 2.21 -6.64 -7.45
CA MET A 85 2.07 -5.27 -7.92
C MET A 85 1.71 -5.23 -9.42
N GLY A 86 2.28 -6.15 -10.21
CA GLY A 86 1.95 -6.29 -11.64
C GLY A 86 0.49 -6.66 -11.90
N ASP A 87 -0.12 -7.47 -11.04
CA ASP A 87 -1.56 -7.79 -11.13
C ASP A 87 -2.45 -6.59 -10.79
N MET A 88 -1.96 -5.74 -9.88
CA MET A 88 -2.71 -4.60 -9.35
C MET A 88 -2.74 -3.39 -10.28
N LEU A 89 -1.69 -3.20 -11.07
CA LEU A 89 -1.59 -2.17 -12.11
C LEU A 89 -0.98 -2.77 -13.39
N PRO A 90 -1.75 -3.55 -14.17
CA PRO A 90 -1.25 -4.15 -15.40
C PRO A 90 -0.85 -3.09 -16.41
N TYR A 91 0.30 -3.28 -17.05
CA TYR A 91 0.89 -2.35 -18.03
C TYR A 91 1.24 -0.96 -17.48
N GLY A 92 1.25 -0.81 -16.16
CA GLY A 92 1.72 0.39 -15.46
C GLY A 92 3.24 0.51 -15.42
#